data_AF-A0A2V6J8J3-F1
#
_entry.id   AF-A0A2V6J8J3-F1
#
_cell.length_a   1.000
_cell.length_b   1.000
_cell.length_c   1.000
_cell.angle_alpha   90.00
_cell.angle_beta   90.00
_cell.angle_gamma   90.00
#
_symmetry.space_group_name_H-M   'P 1'
#
loop_
_entity.id
_entity.type
_entity.pdbx_description
1 polymer ?
#
loop_
_entity_poly.entity_id
_entity_poly.type
_entity_poly.pdbx_seq_one_letter_code
_entity_poly.pdbx_strand_id
1 'polypeptide(L)'
;MPDDTSLLCPRCQVPLKEVRTSGGIFYGCDLCGGRAVTIELLRKRFTPESINPLWLHAMRGEGRVSVPCPSCRQPMIGVALSARAEINVDVCQHCHFIWFDAHEVDTLVPRQPEPVAPELPQKAREMLAIAEVERLSKQAEGPDIDSAAPEESWKQIAAFLGMPVVFDAPEEQRKPWATWLLSATIICVSLLAFLNLRDVVQRFGLIPVEATRLSGLTFVTSFFLHAGIIHLAGNMYFLLAFGHAVENFLRPLRYLALIALAAFIGDLAHIVLDPRSQTPCIGASGGIAGVITFYALNFPRMRLAFLMRWGFVWFHWIRLPAWFVFVLWLLFQIIATLEQRAGMSSVSSAAHLGGAAVGILAWLVWRKTNNESRVPE
;
A
#
# COMPACT_ATOMS: atom_id res chain seq x y z
N MET A 1 -35.95 61.35 -21.83
CA MET A 1 -35.83 60.30 -22.86
C MET A 1 -36.27 58.99 -22.20
N PRO A 2 -37.15 58.18 -22.82
CA PRO A 2 -37.66 56.98 -22.19
C PRO A 2 -36.54 55.94 -22.02
N ASP A 3 -36.55 55.27 -20.87
CA ASP A 3 -35.61 54.24 -20.45
C ASP A 3 -35.58 53.07 -21.46
N ASP A 4 -34.54 52.96 -22.28
CA ASP A 4 -34.42 52.01 -23.40
C ASP A 4 -34.07 50.57 -22.94
N THR A 5 -34.42 50.20 -21.71
CA THR A 5 -34.06 48.90 -21.10
C THR A 5 -35.25 48.03 -20.71
N SER A 6 -36.48 48.46 -20.98
CA SER A 6 -37.67 47.63 -20.70
C SER A 6 -37.85 46.53 -21.77
N LEU A 7 -37.70 45.27 -21.37
CA LEU A 7 -38.05 44.11 -22.21
C LEU A 7 -39.55 44.15 -22.52
N LEU A 8 -39.94 43.97 -23.79
CA LEU A 8 -41.34 44.01 -24.22
C LEU A 8 -41.91 42.62 -24.42
N CYS A 9 -43.17 42.44 -24.03
CA CYS A 9 -43.91 41.21 -24.32
C CYS A 9 -44.08 41.05 -25.84
N PRO A 10 -43.72 39.89 -26.42
CA PRO A 10 -43.74 39.71 -27.87
C PRO A 10 -45.17 39.65 -28.42
N ARG A 11 -46.16 39.29 -27.59
CA ARG A 11 -47.58 39.26 -27.94
C ARG A 11 -48.30 40.58 -27.68
N CYS A 12 -48.11 41.16 -26.50
CA CYS A 12 -48.89 42.32 -26.05
C CYS A 12 -48.18 43.67 -26.24
N GLN A 13 -46.89 43.67 -26.58
CA GLN A 13 -46.08 44.88 -26.75
C GLN A 13 -46.06 45.82 -25.52
N VAL A 14 -46.36 45.29 -24.34
CA VAL A 14 -46.24 46.00 -23.05
C VAL A 14 -44.94 45.64 -22.34
N PRO A 15 -44.40 46.52 -21.50
CA PRO A 15 -43.22 46.23 -20.67
C PRO A 15 -43.43 44.99 -19.80
N LEU A 16 -42.44 44.09 -19.79
CA LEU A 16 -42.41 42.94 -18.90
C LEU A 16 -41.97 43.39 -17.50
N LYS A 17 -42.63 42.85 -16.48
CA LYS A 17 -42.32 43.10 -15.08
C LYS A 17 -41.27 42.11 -14.61
N GLU A 18 -40.18 42.62 -14.06
CA GLU A 18 -39.15 41.82 -13.41
C GLU A 18 -39.66 41.26 -12.08
N VAL A 19 -39.58 39.94 -11.89
CA VAL A 19 -39.93 39.25 -10.65
C VAL A 19 -38.70 38.51 -10.14
N ARG A 20 -38.25 38.86 -8.94
CA ARG A 20 -37.10 38.23 -8.27
C ARG A 20 -37.59 37.15 -7.32
N THR A 21 -37.01 35.96 -7.42
CA THR A 21 -37.25 34.83 -6.51
C THR A 21 -35.94 34.34 -5.91
N SER A 22 -36.00 33.50 -4.87
CA SER A 22 -34.81 32.84 -4.29
C SER A 22 -34.01 32.01 -5.30
N GLY A 23 -34.64 31.58 -6.40
CA GLY A 23 -34.00 30.85 -7.49
C GLY A 23 -33.35 31.72 -8.57
N GLY A 24 -33.68 33.01 -8.63
CA GLY A 24 -33.22 34.00 -9.62
C GLY A 24 -34.37 34.85 -10.23
N ILE A 25 -34.13 35.47 -11.39
CA ILE A 25 -34.98 36.51 -11.97
C ILE A 25 -35.78 35.95 -13.17
N PHE A 26 -37.08 36.22 -13.21
CA PHE A 26 -37.92 35.99 -14.41
C PHE A 26 -38.73 37.25 -14.76
N TYR A 27 -39.18 37.34 -16.00
CA TYR A 27 -39.95 38.47 -16.51
C TYR A 27 -41.37 38.04 -16.87
N GLY A 28 -42.39 38.73 -16.37
CA GLY A 28 -43.79 38.38 -16.61
C GLY A 28 -44.55 39.46 -17.37
N CYS A 29 -45.51 39.07 -18.20
CA CYS A 29 -46.48 40.00 -18.79
C CYS A 29 -47.80 39.99 -18.00
N ASP A 30 -48.22 41.15 -17.49
CA ASP A 30 -49.46 41.27 -16.71
C ASP A 30 -50.75 41.13 -17.57
N LEU A 31 -50.64 41.21 -18.90
CA LEU A 31 -51.80 41.07 -19.81
C LEU A 31 -52.01 39.63 -20.29
N CYS A 32 -50.98 38.97 -20.85
CA CYS A 32 -51.13 37.62 -21.39
C CYS A 32 -50.68 36.53 -20.41
N GLY A 33 -50.08 36.86 -19.27
CA GLY A 33 -49.55 35.89 -18.32
C GLY A 33 -48.28 35.15 -18.77
N GLY A 34 -47.74 35.48 -19.96
CA GLY A 34 -46.52 34.87 -20.48
C GLY A 34 -45.28 35.24 -19.66
N ARG A 35 -44.31 34.32 -19.61
CA ARG A 35 -43.09 34.45 -18.81
C ARG A 35 -41.85 34.24 -19.64
N ALA A 36 -40.83 35.05 -19.38
CA ALA A 36 -39.52 34.95 -20.01
C ALA A 36 -38.45 34.64 -18.95
N VAL A 37 -37.57 33.70 -19.28
CA VAL A 37 -36.55 33.21 -18.35
C VAL A 37 -35.26 32.83 -19.07
N THR A 38 -34.15 32.82 -18.35
CA THR A 38 -32.87 32.34 -18.88
C THR A 38 -32.71 30.83 -18.66
N ILE A 39 -31.99 30.17 -19.57
CA ILE A 39 -31.73 28.72 -19.48
C ILE A 39 -31.03 28.29 -18.19
N GLU A 40 -30.17 29.15 -17.64
CA GLU A 40 -29.47 28.90 -16.37
C GLU A 40 -30.43 28.83 -15.18
N LEU A 41 -31.55 29.56 -15.22
CA LEU A 41 -32.59 29.46 -14.20
C LEU A 41 -33.35 28.14 -14.30
N LEU A 42 -33.62 27.68 -15.53
CA LEU A 42 -34.32 26.41 -15.75
C LEU A 42 -33.46 25.24 -15.28
N ARG A 43 -32.15 25.23 -15.57
CA ARG A 43 -31.21 24.19 -15.11
C ARG A 43 -31.15 24.00 -13.60
N LYS A 44 -31.44 25.06 -12.85
CA LYS A 44 -31.50 25.01 -11.38
C LYS A 44 -32.82 24.41 -10.86
N ARG A 45 -33.91 24.54 -11.62
CA ARG A 45 -35.28 24.25 -11.14
C ARG A 45 -35.88 22.96 -11.71
N PHE A 46 -35.42 22.52 -12.87
CA PHE A 46 -35.89 21.32 -13.57
C PHE A 46 -34.74 20.32 -13.78
N THR A 47 -35.06 19.04 -13.98
CA THR A 47 -34.02 18.00 -14.13
C THR A 47 -33.37 18.07 -15.52
N PRO A 48 -32.12 17.60 -15.68
CA PRO A 48 -31.44 17.58 -16.98
C PRO A 48 -32.22 16.84 -18.06
N GLU A 49 -32.99 15.81 -17.70
CA GLU A 49 -33.81 15.01 -18.61
C GLU A 49 -34.96 15.82 -19.22
N SER A 50 -35.47 16.84 -18.52
CA SER A 50 -36.52 17.73 -19.04
C SER A 50 -35.97 18.90 -19.86
N ILE A 51 -34.72 19.32 -19.62
CA ILE A 51 -34.14 20.53 -20.24
C ILE A 51 -33.27 20.20 -21.45
N ASN A 52 -32.52 19.10 -21.43
CA ASN A 52 -31.61 18.75 -22.52
C ASN A 52 -32.34 18.50 -23.85
N PRO A 53 -33.53 17.86 -23.90
CA PRO A 53 -34.28 17.72 -25.14
C PRO A 53 -34.67 19.07 -25.76
N LEU A 54 -35.08 20.04 -24.95
CA LEU A 54 -35.43 21.39 -25.41
C LEU A 54 -34.29 22.06 -26.16
N TRP A 55 -33.09 21.99 -25.56
CA TRP A 55 -31.91 22.61 -26.14
C TRP A 55 -31.44 21.90 -27.41
N LEU A 56 -31.50 20.56 -27.43
CA LEU A 56 -31.12 19.76 -28.59
C LEU A 56 -32.04 20.01 -29.80
N HIS A 57 -33.36 20.08 -29.60
CA HIS A 57 -34.30 20.40 -30.68
C HIS A 57 -34.18 21.86 -31.14
N ALA A 58 -33.99 22.80 -30.20
CA ALA A 58 -33.74 24.20 -30.55
C ALA A 58 -32.46 24.34 -31.40
N MET A 59 -31.35 23.70 -31.03
CA MET A 59 -30.09 23.75 -31.79
C MET A 59 -30.18 23.08 -33.17
N ARG A 60 -31.00 22.03 -33.33
CA ARG A 60 -31.21 21.35 -34.61
C ARG A 60 -32.18 22.09 -35.54
N GLY A 61 -32.85 23.13 -35.05
CA GLY A 61 -33.82 23.91 -35.84
C GLY A 61 -35.12 23.17 -36.13
N GLU A 62 -35.45 22.13 -35.36
CA GLU A 62 -36.59 21.25 -35.57
C GLU A 62 -37.90 21.83 -34.98
N GLY A 63 -38.20 23.09 -35.28
CA GLY A 63 -39.35 23.79 -34.68
C GLY A 63 -39.96 24.86 -35.59
N ARG A 64 -41.15 25.34 -35.23
CA ARG A 64 -41.81 26.44 -35.96
C ARG A 64 -41.35 27.78 -35.39
N VAL A 65 -41.05 28.74 -36.26
CA VAL A 65 -40.80 30.12 -35.84
C VAL A 65 -42.13 30.71 -35.36
N SER A 66 -42.14 31.21 -34.12
CA SER A 66 -43.37 31.58 -33.41
C SER A 66 -43.42 33.08 -33.08
N VAL A 67 -42.47 33.57 -32.28
CA VAL A 67 -42.48 34.92 -31.70
C VAL A 67 -41.07 35.55 -31.70
N PRO A 68 -40.95 36.89 -31.75
CA PRO A 68 -39.67 37.56 -31.60
C PRO A 68 -39.17 37.55 -30.15
N CYS A 69 -37.86 37.45 -29.96
CA CYS A 69 -37.28 37.46 -28.62
C CYS A 69 -37.45 38.81 -27.90
N PRO A 70 -37.97 38.83 -26.65
CA PRO A 70 -38.10 40.05 -25.85
C PRO A 70 -36.79 40.83 -25.64
N SER A 71 -35.66 40.12 -25.64
CA SER A 71 -34.33 40.69 -25.38
C SER A 71 -33.62 41.13 -26.66
N CYS A 72 -33.47 40.25 -27.65
CA CYS A 72 -32.65 40.52 -28.84
C CYS A 72 -33.45 40.66 -30.15
N ARG A 73 -34.79 40.55 -30.10
CA ARG A 73 -35.73 40.64 -31.25
C ARG A 73 -35.51 39.63 -32.38
N GLN A 74 -34.59 38.69 -32.24
CA GLN A 74 -34.39 37.58 -33.17
C GLN A 74 -35.57 36.59 -33.10
N PRO A 75 -35.92 35.89 -34.20
CA PRO A 75 -36.99 34.91 -34.19
C PRO A 75 -36.67 33.77 -33.21
N MET A 76 -37.67 33.38 -32.41
CA MET A 76 -37.59 32.24 -31.51
C MET A 76 -38.14 30.99 -32.19
N ILE A 77 -37.62 29.83 -31.78
CA ILE A 77 -38.02 28.52 -32.28
C ILE A 77 -38.87 27.85 -31.21
N GLY A 78 -40.11 27.49 -31.57
CA GLY A 78 -41.00 26.72 -30.70
C GLY A 78 -40.60 25.24 -30.68
N VAL A 79 -40.40 24.70 -29.48
CA VAL A 79 -39.92 23.33 -29.23
C VAL A 79 -40.84 22.62 -28.25
N ALA A 80 -41.27 21.41 -28.61
CA ALA A 80 -42.07 20.56 -27.73
C ALA A 80 -41.21 19.95 -26.62
N LEU A 81 -41.61 20.13 -25.34
CA LEU A 81 -40.88 19.63 -24.16
C LEU A 81 -40.97 18.11 -23.99
N SER A 82 -42.05 17.47 -24.45
CA SER A 82 -42.19 16.01 -24.41
C SER A 82 -43.17 15.50 -25.46
N ALA A 83 -42.98 14.27 -25.93
CA ALA A 83 -43.90 13.62 -26.87
C ALA A 83 -45.31 13.33 -26.29
N ARG A 84 -45.51 13.55 -24.97
CA ARG A 84 -46.77 13.25 -24.25
C ARG A 84 -47.48 14.48 -23.70
N ALA A 85 -46.83 15.64 -23.65
CA ALA A 85 -47.39 16.87 -23.11
C ALA A 85 -47.21 18.01 -24.12
N GLU A 86 -48.30 18.67 -24.48
CA GLU A 86 -48.42 19.75 -25.47
C GLU A 86 -47.77 21.07 -25.02
N ILE A 87 -46.57 21.01 -24.42
CA ILE A 87 -45.85 22.19 -23.95
C ILE A 87 -44.85 22.60 -25.02
N ASN A 88 -45.09 23.73 -25.71
CA ASN A 88 -44.29 24.22 -26.83
C ASN A 88 -43.56 25.51 -26.43
N VAL A 89 -42.40 25.38 -25.81
CA VAL A 89 -41.65 26.55 -25.37
C VAL A 89 -40.87 27.16 -26.51
N ASP A 90 -40.80 28.49 -26.50
CA ASP A 90 -40.04 29.22 -27.50
C ASP A 90 -38.62 29.47 -26.97
N VAL A 91 -37.61 29.13 -27.77
CA VAL A 91 -36.20 29.28 -27.41
C VAL A 91 -35.51 30.22 -28.40
N CYS A 92 -34.82 31.23 -27.88
CA CYS A 92 -33.96 32.11 -28.68
C CYS A 92 -32.55 31.51 -28.77
N GLN A 93 -32.10 31.16 -29.97
CA GLN A 93 -30.75 30.63 -30.19
C GLN A 93 -29.64 31.69 -30.02
N HIS A 94 -29.97 32.98 -30.02
CA HIS A 94 -28.97 34.05 -29.97
C HIS A 94 -28.60 34.46 -28.55
N CYS A 95 -29.59 34.70 -27.68
CA CYS A 95 -29.38 35.14 -26.30
C CYS A 95 -29.81 34.11 -25.25
N HIS A 96 -30.22 32.91 -25.68
CA HIS A 96 -30.63 31.79 -24.82
C HIS A 96 -31.81 32.10 -23.89
N PHE A 97 -32.64 33.08 -24.28
CA PHE A 97 -33.89 33.41 -23.63
C PHE A 97 -34.95 32.38 -24.00
N ILE A 98 -35.77 32.00 -23.01
CA ILE A 98 -36.85 31.04 -23.18
C ILE A 98 -38.15 31.74 -22.80
N TRP A 99 -39.15 31.66 -23.68
CA TRP A 99 -40.48 32.21 -23.49
C TRP A 99 -41.49 31.08 -23.29
N PHE A 100 -42.34 31.27 -22.30
CA PHE A 100 -43.44 30.38 -21.95
C PHE A 100 -44.74 31.15 -22.11
N ASP A 101 -45.70 30.58 -22.81
CA ASP A 101 -47.07 31.07 -22.78
C ASP A 101 -47.76 30.70 -21.44
N ALA A 102 -48.84 31.40 -21.09
CA ALA A 102 -49.47 31.29 -19.77
C ALA A 102 -49.86 29.86 -19.36
N HIS A 103 -50.20 29.00 -20.32
CA HIS A 103 -50.63 27.62 -20.07
C HIS A 103 -49.47 26.61 -19.95
N GLU A 104 -48.24 27.03 -20.28
CA GLU A 104 -47.06 26.16 -20.39
C GLU A 104 -46.22 26.11 -19.12
N VAL A 105 -46.39 27.10 -18.24
CA VAL A 105 -45.61 27.21 -17.01
C VAL A 105 -46.13 26.26 -15.93
N ASP A 106 -47.44 26.02 -15.90
CA ASP A 106 -48.10 25.23 -14.85
C ASP A 106 -47.87 23.72 -15.00
N THR A 107 -47.35 23.27 -16.13
CA THR A 107 -47.12 21.85 -16.45
C THR A 107 -45.69 21.37 -16.17
N LEU A 108 -44.78 22.24 -15.72
CA LEU A 108 -43.40 21.87 -15.43
C LEU A 108 -43.26 21.28 -14.00
N VAL A 109 -42.72 20.06 -13.90
CA VAL A 109 -42.52 19.35 -12.63
C VAL A 109 -41.27 19.88 -11.89
N PRO A 110 -41.40 20.46 -10.69
CA PRO A 110 -40.24 20.95 -9.93
C PRO A 110 -39.25 19.82 -9.60
N ARG A 111 -37.94 20.09 -9.66
CA ARG A 111 -36.91 19.17 -9.15
C ARG A 111 -37.17 18.93 -7.65
N GLN A 112 -37.43 17.68 -7.27
CA GLN A 112 -37.48 17.30 -5.86
C GLN A 112 -36.07 17.46 -5.26
N PRO A 113 -35.95 17.99 -4.02
CA PRO A 113 -34.66 18.02 -3.35
C PRO A 113 -34.13 16.59 -3.24
N GLU A 114 -32.89 16.37 -3.66
CA GLU A 114 -32.23 15.09 -3.51
C GLU A 114 -32.27 14.69 -2.02
N PRO A 115 -32.68 13.45 -1.70
CA PRO A 115 -32.61 12.98 -0.33
C PRO A 115 -31.15 13.08 0.13
N VAL A 116 -30.93 13.86 1.19
CA VAL A 116 -29.61 14.02 1.80
C VAL A 116 -29.14 12.64 2.22
N ALA A 117 -28.05 12.17 1.61
CA ALA A 117 -27.44 10.90 1.99
C ALA A 117 -27.19 10.91 3.50
N PRO A 118 -27.55 9.84 4.24
CA PRO A 118 -27.37 9.81 5.67
C PRO A 118 -25.89 10.05 6.00
N GLU A 119 -25.62 11.04 6.86
CA GLU A 119 -24.26 11.30 7.31
C GLU A 119 -23.70 10.05 8.00
N LEU A 120 -22.62 9.52 7.44
CA LEU A 120 -21.91 8.40 8.05
C LEU A 120 -21.51 8.78 9.48
N PRO A 121 -21.63 7.84 10.44
CA PRO A 121 -21.11 8.03 11.79
C PRO A 121 -19.65 8.49 11.73
N GLN A 122 -19.25 9.39 12.62
CA GLN A 122 -17.90 9.99 12.62
C GLN A 122 -16.79 8.94 12.52
N LYS A 123 -16.91 7.85 13.29
CA LYS A 123 -15.96 6.73 13.27
C LYS A 123 -15.81 6.07 11.88
N ALA A 124 -16.91 5.96 11.12
CA ALA A 124 -16.87 5.41 9.77
C ALA A 124 -16.19 6.37 8.78
N ARG A 125 -16.41 7.68 8.93
CA ARG A 125 -15.70 8.71 8.14
C ARG A 125 -14.20 8.71 8.42
N GLU A 126 -13.82 8.64 9.69
CA GLU A 126 -12.41 8.57 10.11
C GLU A 126 -11.72 7.32 9.53
N MET A 127 -12.36 6.15 9.63
CA MET A 127 -11.83 4.91 9.03
C MET A 127 -11.69 5.02 7.51
N LEU A 128 -12.67 5.58 6.80
CA LEU A 128 -12.60 5.77 5.35
C LEU A 128 -11.50 6.75 4.96
N ALA A 129 -11.32 7.84 5.73
CA ALA A 129 -10.26 8.80 5.50
C ALA A 129 -8.87 8.17 5.69
N ILE A 130 -8.68 7.38 6.76
CA ILE A 130 -7.43 6.64 6.99
C ILE A 130 -7.18 5.65 5.85
N ALA A 131 -8.20 4.89 5.43
CA ALA A 131 -8.07 3.91 4.35
C ALA A 131 -7.72 4.57 3.00
N GLU A 132 -8.29 5.74 2.69
CA GLU A 132 -7.97 6.47 1.46
C GLU A 132 -6.56 7.06 1.50
N VAL A 133 -6.12 7.60 2.65
CA VAL A 133 -4.73 8.05 2.84
C VAL A 133 -3.76 6.89 2.66
N GLU A 134 -4.05 5.71 3.21
CA GLU A 134 -3.22 4.53 3.04
C GLU A 134 -3.18 4.06 1.57
N ARG A 135 -4.32 4.13 0.87
CA ARG A 135 -4.40 3.80 -0.57
C ARG A 135 -3.55 4.73 -1.41
N LEU A 136 -3.64 6.04 -1.15
CA LEU A 136 -2.84 7.06 -1.84
C LEU A 136 -1.34 6.90 -1.53
N SER A 137 -0.99 6.58 -0.29
CA SER A 137 0.38 6.24 0.11
C SER A 137 0.93 5.06 -0.69
N LYS A 138 0.17 3.95 -0.77
CA LYS A 138 0.56 2.77 -1.56
C LYS A 138 0.69 3.06 -3.06
N GLN A 139 -0.13 3.97 -3.60
CA GLN A 139 0.00 4.41 -4.99
C GLN A 139 1.23 5.31 -5.22
N ALA A 140 1.64 6.09 -4.21
CA ALA A 140 2.80 6.96 -4.25
C ALA A 140 4.14 6.23 -4.08
N GLU A 141 4.14 5.00 -3.57
CA GLU A 141 5.35 4.20 -3.32
C GLU A 141 6.18 3.86 -4.59
N GLY A 142 5.63 4.07 -5.79
CA GLY A 142 6.32 3.89 -7.06
C GLY A 142 6.51 2.43 -7.47
N PRO A 143 7.17 2.16 -8.62
CA PRO A 143 7.55 0.82 -9.02
C PRO A 143 8.58 0.20 -8.05
N ASP A 144 8.68 -1.13 -8.00
CA ASP A 144 9.62 -1.86 -7.13
C ASP A 144 11.12 -1.53 -7.43
N ILE A 145 11.38 -0.84 -8.55
CA ILE A 145 12.66 -0.25 -8.95
C ILE A 145 12.50 1.28 -8.89
N ASP A 146 13.41 1.98 -8.22
CA ASP A 146 13.35 3.42 -7.91
C ASP A 146 12.28 3.81 -6.89
N SER A 147 11.99 2.90 -5.97
CA SER A 147 11.00 3.14 -4.93
C SER A 147 11.49 4.21 -3.94
N ALA A 148 10.57 4.92 -3.29
CA ALA A 148 10.91 5.88 -2.25
C ALA A 148 11.76 5.25 -1.14
N ALA A 149 12.75 6.00 -0.63
CA ALA A 149 13.58 5.60 0.48
C ALA A 149 12.72 5.37 1.75
N PRO A 150 13.09 4.43 2.64
CA PRO A 150 12.45 4.33 3.95
C PRO A 150 12.63 5.64 4.72
N GLU A 151 11.55 6.12 5.36
CA GLU A 151 11.58 7.36 6.14
C GLU A 151 12.49 7.24 7.39
N GLU A 152 12.57 6.04 7.96
CA GLU A 152 13.34 5.78 9.18
C GLU A 152 14.87 5.82 8.92
N SER A 153 15.59 6.69 9.61
CA SER A 153 17.02 6.92 9.38
C SER A 153 17.90 5.68 9.62
N TRP A 154 17.55 4.83 10.60
CA TRP A 154 18.32 3.61 10.86
C TRP A 154 18.24 2.59 9.71
N LYS A 155 17.09 2.55 9.00
CA LYS A 155 16.89 1.71 7.80
C LYS A 155 17.82 2.17 6.67
N GLN A 156 17.97 3.49 6.51
CA GLN A 156 18.89 4.05 5.51
C GLN A 156 20.35 3.71 5.84
N ILE A 157 20.76 3.79 7.12
CA ILE A 157 22.12 3.41 7.55
C ILE A 157 22.37 1.92 7.27
N ALA A 158 21.43 1.05 7.65
CA ALA A 158 21.54 -0.38 7.40
C ALA A 158 21.66 -0.69 5.89
N ALA A 159 20.82 -0.09 5.07
CA ALA A 159 20.87 -0.25 3.63
C ALA A 159 22.17 0.30 3.01
N PHE A 160 22.69 1.41 3.54
CA PHE A 160 23.99 1.97 3.16
C PHE A 160 25.15 1.00 3.43
N LEU A 161 25.07 0.21 4.50
CA LEU A 161 26.01 -0.87 4.81
C LEU A 161 25.76 -2.14 3.97
N GLY A 162 24.80 -2.12 3.04
CA GLY A 162 24.46 -3.25 2.17
C GLY A 162 23.48 -4.25 2.78
N MET A 163 22.87 -3.93 3.93
CA MET A 163 21.97 -4.84 4.63
C MET A 163 20.53 -4.77 4.10
N PRO A 164 19.80 -5.90 4.00
CA PRO A 164 18.41 -5.93 3.56
C PRO A 164 17.48 -5.36 4.62
N VAL A 165 16.70 -4.33 4.26
CA VAL A 165 15.73 -3.72 5.17
C VAL A 165 14.34 -4.32 4.95
N VAL A 166 13.70 -4.81 6.01
CA VAL A 166 12.29 -5.21 5.97
C VAL A 166 11.43 -3.95 5.78
N PHE A 167 10.77 -3.85 4.63
CA PHE A 167 9.93 -2.70 4.29
C PHE A 167 8.51 -2.92 4.81
N ASP A 168 7.89 -4.01 4.39
CA ASP A 168 6.60 -4.48 4.89
C ASP A 168 6.88 -5.45 6.04
N ALA A 169 6.76 -5.01 7.30
CA ALA A 169 6.82 -5.91 8.45
C ALA A 169 5.41 -6.46 8.75
N PRO A 170 5.25 -7.76 9.07
CA PRO A 170 3.95 -8.28 9.47
C PRO A 170 3.54 -7.67 10.82
N GLU A 171 2.24 -7.44 11.01
CA GLU A 171 1.73 -6.84 12.25
C GLU A 171 2.15 -7.65 13.49
N GLU A 172 2.73 -6.93 14.44
CA GLU A 172 3.23 -7.51 15.68
C GLU A 172 2.09 -7.62 16.71
N GLN A 173 1.55 -8.83 16.87
CA GLN A 173 0.47 -9.10 17.82
C GLN A 173 0.97 -9.32 19.25
N ARG A 174 2.27 -9.62 19.42
CA ARG A 174 2.89 -9.99 20.70
C ARG A 174 4.31 -9.47 20.78
N LYS A 175 4.74 -9.09 21.99
CA LYS A 175 6.12 -8.68 22.25
C LYS A 175 7.08 -9.88 22.11
N PRO A 176 8.15 -9.79 21.30
CA PRO A 176 9.04 -10.90 20.97
C PRO A 176 10.14 -11.05 22.02
N TRP A 177 9.76 -11.37 23.26
CA TRP A 177 10.68 -11.38 24.39
C TRP A 177 11.79 -12.44 24.24
N ALA A 178 11.53 -13.56 23.55
CA ALA A 178 12.54 -14.60 23.39
C ALA A 178 13.65 -14.16 22.44
N THR A 179 13.32 -13.43 21.37
CA THR A 179 14.30 -12.81 20.47
C THR A 179 15.16 -11.81 21.23
N TRP A 180 14.56 -10.92 22.02
CA TRP A 180 15.31 -9.94 22.81
C TRP A 180 16.21 -10.59 23.85
N LEU A 181 15.70 -11.57 24.60
CA LEU A 181 16.46 -12.30 25.60
C LEU A 181 17.63 -13.09 24.97
N LEU A 182 17.38 -13.74 23.85
CA LEU A 182 18.40 -14.50 23.12
C LEU A 182 19.50 -13.57 22.59
N SER A 183 19.11 -12.46 21.94
CA SER A 183 20.05 -11.44 21.47
C SER A 183 20.90 -10.87 22.60
N ALA A 184 20.27 -10.51 23.74
CA ALA A 184 20.98 -10.03 24.92
C ALA A 184 21.98 -11.07 25.45
N THR A 185 21.56 -12.33 25.51
CA THR A 185 22.42 -13.45 25.97
C THR A 185 23.63 -13.62 25.03
N ILE A 186 23.41 -13.64 23.71
CA ILE A 186 24.47 -13.74 22.71
C ILE A 186 25.45 -12.58 22.83
N ILE A 187 24.95 -11.35 22.94
CA ILE A 187 25.76 -10.14 23.10
C ILE A 187 26.60 -10.24 24.39
N CYS A 188 25.97 -10.51 25.53
CA CYS A 188 26.67 -10.59 26.81
C CYS A 188 27.78 -11.66 26.78
N VAL A 189 27.48 -12.87 26.30
CA VAL A 189 28.47 -13.96 26.22
C VAL A 189 29.59 -13.61 25.25
N SER A 190 29.28 -13.03 24.09
CA SER A 190 30.30 -12.62 23.10
C SER A 190 31.20 -11.50 23.61
N LEU A 191 30.64 -10.49 24.27
CA LEU A 191 31.42 -9.40 24.86
C LEU A 191 32.36 -9.89 25.96
N LEU A 192 31.90 -10.82 26.81
CA LEU A 192 32.76 -11.47 27.80
C LEU A 192 33.84 -12.33 27.13
N ALA A 193 33.49 -13.07 26.08
CA ALA A 193 34.44 -13.87 25.31
C ALA A 193 35.53 -13.01 24.67
N PHE A 194 35.22 -11.79 24.21
CA PHE A 194 36.20 -10.88 23.61
C PHE A 194 37.36 -10.49 24.54
N LEU A 195 37.18 -10.56 25.86
CA LEU A 195 38.27 -10.30 26.82
C LEU A 195 39.41 -11.32 26.71
N ASN A 196 39.12 -12.55 26.28
CA ASN A 196 40.12 -13.56 25.98
C ASN A 196 39.66 -14.48 24.83
N LEU A 197 39.45 -13.86 23.66
CA LEU A 197 38.77 -14.50 22.53
C LEU A 197 39.43 -15.81 22.10
N ARG A 198 40.76 -15.82 21.98
CA ARG A 198 41.50 -16.98 21.47
C ARG A 198 41.30 -18.20 22.37
N ASP A 199 41.50 -18.06 23.67
CA ASP A 199 41.39 -19.19 24.60
C ASP A 199 39.94 -19.66 24.74
N VAL A 200 38.99 -18.72 24.79
CA VAL A 200 37.56 -19.04 24.89
C VAL A 200 37.08 -19.78 23.65
N VAL A 201 37.46 -19.35 22.44
CA VAL A 201 37.08 -20.03 21.19
C VAL A 201 37.73 -21.40 21.08
N GLN A 202 39.00 -21.55 21.44
CA GLN A 202 39.66 -22.87 21.44
C GLN A 202 38.99 -23.83 22.44
N ARG A 203 38.52 -23.32 23.59
CA ARG A 203 37.88 -24.14 24.62
C ARG A 203 36.38 -24.35 24.42
N PHE A 204 35.64 -23.47 23.78
CA PHE A 204 34.17 -23.55 23.72
C PHE A 204 33.61 -23.47 22.29
N GLY A 205 34.43 -23.23 21.29
CA GLY A 205 34.04 -23.37 19.89
C GLY A 205 33.94 -24.82 19.45
N LEU A 206 33.17 -25.07 18.38
CA LEU A 206 33.02 -26.39 17.80
C LEU A 206 34.19 -26.69 16.88
N ILE A 207 35.05 -27.62 17.26
CA ILE A 207 36.19 -28.06 16.45
C ILE A 207 35.80 -29.40 15.81
N PRO A 208 35.69 -29.52 14.48
CA PRO A 208 35.16 -30.73 13.83
C PRO A 208 35.88 -32.03 14.21
N VAL A 209 37.22 -32.01 14.24
CA VAL A 209 38.01 -33.19 14.61
C VAL A 209 37.83 -33.63 16.07
N GLU A 210 37.30 -32.74 16.93
CA GLU A 210 37.06 -32.94 18.36
C GLU A 210 35.60 -32.65 18.74
N ALA A 211 34.64 -32.96 17.85
CA ALA A 211 33.24 -32.55 18.01
C ALA A 211 32.57 -33.01 19.33
N THR A 212 33.05 -34.11 19.93
CA THR A 212 32.51 -34.65 21.19
C THR A 212 33.18 -34.08 22.45
N ARG A 213 34.11 -33.13 22.32
CA ARG A 213 34.79 -32.49 23.45
C ARG A 213 33.78 -31.85 24.42
N LEU A 214 34.10 -31.86 25.71
CA LEU A 214 33.18 -31.44 26.78
C LEU A 214 31.82 -32.16 26.73
N SER A 215 31.81 -33.45 26.36
CA SER A 215 30.59 -34.25 26.18
C SER A 215 29.62 -33.68 25.14
N GLY A 216 30.15 -33.01 24.10
CA GLY A 216 29.36 -32.38 23.04
C GLY A 216 28.80 -31.00 23.40
N LEU A 217 29.18 -30.42 24.54
CA LEU A 217 28.73 -29.08 24.95
C LEU A 217 29.09 -27.99 23.91
N THR A 218 30.12 -28.22 23.10
CA THR A 218 30.59 -27.31 22.04
C THR A 218 29.55 -27.08 20.95
N PHE A 219 28.60 -28.00 20.70
CA PHE A 219 27.45 -27.77 19.81
C PHE A 219 26.50 -26.68 20.31
N VAL A 220 26.51 -26.40 21.62
CA VAL A 220 25.68 -25.37 22.24
C VAL A 220 26.49 -24.10 22.46
N THR A 221 27.72 -24.21 22.97
CA THR A 221 28.52 -23.03 23.31
C THR A 221 29.04 -22.30 22.08
N SER A 222 29.30 -22.99 20.97
CA SER A 222 29.72 -22.38 19.68
C SER A 222 28.74 -21.30 19.21
N PHE A 223 27.44 -21.51 19.44
CA PHE A 223 26.35 -20.61 19.03
C PHE A 223 26.48 -19.21 19.64
N PHE A 224 27.02 -19.09 20.85
CA PHE A 224 27.12 -17.82 21.57
C PHE A 224 28.44 -17.08 21.35
N LEU A 225 29.40 -17.69 20.63
CA LEU A 225 30.72 -17.12 20.38
C LEU A 225 30.79 -16.49 18.99
N HIS A 226 31.49 -15.35 18.88
CA HIS A 226 31.67 -14.66 17.61
C HIS A 226 33.14 -14.31 17.41
N ALA A 227 33.57 -14.22 16.15
CA ALA A 227 34.98 -13.96 15.79
C ALA A 227 35.38 -12.47 15.96
N GLY A 228 34.42 -11.58 16.22
CA GLY A 228 34.65 -10.16 16.42
C GLY A 228 33.34 -9.35 16.36
N ILE A 229 33.47 -8.03 16.52
CA ILE A 229 32.33 -7.10 16.61
C ILE A 229 31.47 -7.12 15.35
N ILE A 230 32.08 -7.12 14.16
CA ILE A 230 31.35 -7.12 12.88
C ILE A 230 30.55 -8.41 12.72
N HIS A 231 31.14 -9.56 13.07
CA HIS A 231 30.47 -10.85 13.01
C HIS A 231 29.27 -10.90 13.99
N LEU A 232 29.44 -10.40 15.22
CA LEU A 232 28.35 -10.29 16.19
C LEU A 232 27.25 -9.34 15.71
N ALA A 233 27.60 -8.14 15.25
CA ALA A 233 26.66 -7.14 14.78
C ALA A 233 25.81 -7.64 13.60
N GLY A 234 26.43 -8.35 12.64
CA GLY A 234 25.73 -8.97 11.53
C GLY A 234 24.70 -10.01 12.00
N ASN A 235 25.08 -10.91 12.92
CA ASN A 235 24.16 -11.89 13.47
C ASN A 235 22.99 -11.23 14.23
N MET A 236 23.27 -10.22 15.06
CA MET A 236 22.22 -9.51 15.79
C MET A 236 21.28 -8.74 14.85
N TYR A 237 21.80 -8.15 13.78
CA TYR A 237 20.97 -7.52 12.76
C TYR A 237 19.97 -8.50 12.16
N PHE A 238 20.43 -9.64 11.65
CA PHE A 238 19.56 -10.62 11.02
C PHE A 238 18.60 -11.27 12.02
N LEU A 239 19.05 -11.57 13.24
CA LEU A 239 18.20 -12.12 14.29
C LEU A 239 17.08 -11.15 14.67
N LEU A 240 17.36 -9.85 14.82
CA LEU A 240 16.36 -8.84 15.18
C LEU A 240 15.44 -8.48 14.00
N ALA A 241 15.97 -8.42 12.78
CA ALA A 241 15.18 -8.09 11.59
C ALA A 241 14.13 -9.15 11.26
N PHE A 242 14.44 -10.43 11.47
CA PHE A 242 13.57 -11.54 11.07
C PHE A 242 12.98 -12.32 12.25
N GLY A 243 13.66 -12.33 13.40
CA GLY A 243 13.28 -13.14 14.57
C GLY A 243 11.93 -12.75 15.16
N HIS A 244 11.63 -11.46 15.28
CA HIS A 244 10.38 -10.98 15.86
C HIS A 244 9.14 -11.52 15.14
N ALA A 245 9.13 -11.43 13.81
CA ALA A 245 8.03 -11.92 12.99
C ALA A 245 7.84 -13.45 13.11
N VAL A 246 8.95 -14.20 13.16
CA VAL A 246 8.91 -15.66 13.29
C VAL A 246 8.49 -16.08 14.70
N GLU A 247 8.97 -15.40 15.75
CA GLU A 247 8.55 -15.63 17.13
C GLU A 247 7.05 -15.35 17.31
N ASN A 248 6.56 -14.24 16.76
CA ASN A 248 5.15 -13.89 16.82
C ASN A 248 4.27 -14.98 16.16
N PHE A 249 4.73 -15.55 15.04
CA PHE A 249 4.03 -16.64 14.36
C PHE A 249 4.12 -17.99 15.11
N LEU A 250 5.33 -18.43 15.47
CA LEU A 250 5.59 -19.76 16.04
C LEU A 250 5.31 -19.86 17.54
N ARG A 251 5.27 -18.74 18.25
CA ARG A 251 5.37 -18.63 19.71
C ARG A 251 6.80 -18.96 20.21
N PRO A 252 7.19 -18.45 21.40
CA PRO A 252 8.55 -18.54 21.91
C PRO A 252 9.17 -19.94 21.90
N LEU A 253 8.44 -20.97 22.36
CA LEU A 253 9.00 -22.31 22.51
C LEU A 253 9.35 -22.96 21.16
N ARG A 254 8.48 -22.86 20.16
CA ARG A 254 8.73 -23.42 18.82
C ARG A 254 9.79 -22.61 18.08
N TYR A 255 9.82 -21.29 18.28
CA TYR A 255 10.85 -20.41 17.76
C TYR A 255 12.25 -20.78 18.30
N LEU A 256 12.39 -20.97 19.62
CA LEU A 256 13.66 -21.40 20.22
C LEU A 256 14.06 -22.81 19.78
N ALA A 257 13.09 -23.73 19.64
CA ALA A 257 13.34 -25.06 19.10
C ALA A 257 13.83 -25.04 17.64
N LEU A 258 13.24 -24.17 16.79
CA LEU A 258 13.69 -23.94 15.42
C LEU A 258 15.17 -23.51 15.42
N ILE A 259 15.53 -22.49 16.21
CA ILE A 259 16.90 -21.98 16.26
C ILE A 259 17.88 -23.05 16.75
N ALA A 260 17.55 -23.73 17.84
CA ALA A 260 18.42 -24.75 18.43
C ALA A 260 18.66 -25.92 17.47
N LEU A 261 17.59 -26.41 16.82
CA LEU A 261 17.72 -27.50 15.85
C LEU A 261 18.45 -27.04 14.58
N ALA A 262 18.20 -25.83 14.10
CA ALA A 262 18.90 -25.28 12.93
C ALA A 262 20.39 -25.07 13.21
N ALA A 263 20.77 -24.61 14.40
CA ALA A 263 22.16 -24.52 14.84
C ALA A 263 22.81 -25.91 14.89
N PHE A 264 22.17 -26.88 15.55
CA PHE A 264 22.70 -28.23 15.67
C PHE A 264 22.89 -28.95 14.32
N ILE A 265 21.89 -28.90 13.43
CA ILE A 265 22.00 -29.51 12.10
C ILE A 265 22.97 -28.73 11.22
N GLY A 266 23.07 -27.40 11.38
CA GLY A 266 24.10 -26.59 10.74
C GLY A 266 25.50 -27.03 11.14
N ASP A 267 25.75 -27.22 12.44
CA ASP A 267 27.01 -27.72 12.97
C ASP A 267 27.36 -29.11 12.42
N LEU A 268 26.38 -30.02 12.34
CA LEU A 268 26.58 -31.32 11.69
C LEU A 268 26.92 -31.18 10.20
N ALA A 269 26.25 -30.29 9.46
CA ALA A 269 26.56 -30.05 8.06
C ALA A 269 27.97 -29.48 7.86
N HIS A 270 28.42 -28.58 8.76
CA HIS A 270 29.79 -28.09 8.77
C HIS A 270 30.80 -29.22 9.00
N ILE A 271 30.57 -30.07 10.01
CA ILE A 271 31.44 -31.21 10.31
C ILE A 271 31.51 -32.18 9.14
N VAL A 272 30.37 -32.51 8.51
CA VAL A 272 30.33 -33.45 7.37
C VAL A 272 31.14 -32.92 6.18
N LEU A 273 31.21 -31.60 5.98
CA LEU A 273 31.99 -31.02 4.88
C LEU A 273 33.50 -31.20 5.07
N ASP A 274 34.00 -30.98 6.29
CA ASP A 274 35.41 -31.21 6.63
C ASP A 274 35.58 -31.77 8.07
N PRO A 275 35.43 -33.10 8.25
CA PRO A 275 35.48 -33.72 9.57
C PRO A 275 36.85 -33.64 10.25
N ARG A 276 37.91 -33.35 9.49
CA ARG A 276 39.30 -33.31 9.98
C ARG A 276 39.77 -31.89 10.28
N SER A 277 38.94 -30.89 10.05
CA SER A 277 39.26 -29.50 10.33
C SER A 277 39.56 -29.29 11.82
N GLN A 278 40.66 -28.58 12.07
CA GLN A 278 41.04 -28.06 13.38
C GLN A 278 40.55 -26.63 13.61
N THR A 279 39.93 -26.01 12.60
CA THR A 279 39.45 -24.64 12.67
C THR A 279 38.12 -24.62 13.42
N PRO A 280 38.01 -23.89 14.54
CA PRO A 280 36.75 -23.78 15.28
C PRO A 280 35.66 -23.11 14.45
N CYS A 281 34.47 -23.71 14.41
CA CYS A 281 33.23 -23.12 13.94
C CYS A 281 32.51 -22.47 15.13
N ILE A 282 32.18 -21.18 14.98
CA ILE A 282 31.49 -20.38 15.99
C ILE A 282 30.50 -19.42 15.31
N GLY A 283 29.45 -19.06 16.03
CA GLY A 283 28.47 -18.06 15.62
C GLY A 283 27.04 -18.59 15.61
N ALA A 284 26.09 -17.66 15.78
CA ALA A 284 24.66 -17.98 15.78
C ALA A 284 24.08 -18.21 14.36
N SER A 285 24.88 -18.02 13.32
CA SER A 285 24.42 -17.83 11.93
C SER A 285 23.72 -19.06 11.35
N GLY A 286 24.09 -20.29 11.74
CA GLY A 286 23.38 -21.51 11.35
C GLY A 286 21.94 -21.53 11.88
N GLY A 287 21.73 -21.15 13.15
CA GLY A 287 20.40 -21.03 13.73
C GLY A 287 19.58 -19.91 13.09
N ILE A 288 20.23 -18.76 12.85
CA ILE A 288 19.60 -17.59 12.20
C ILE A 288 19.22 -17.92 10.74
N ALA A 289 20.02 -18.72 10.02
CA ALA A 289 19.68 -19.18 8.67
C ALA A 289 18.36 -19.96 8.65
N GLY A 290 18.10 -20.77 9.68
CA GLY A 290 16.80 -21.44 9.87
C GLY A 290 15.64 -20.45 10.06
N VAL A 291 15.86 -19.38 10.84
CA VAL A 291 14.87 -18.29 11.05
C VAL A 291 14.60 -17.53 9.75
N ILE A 292 15.64 -17.11 9.02
CA ILE A 292 15.51 -16.40 7.73
C ILE A 292 14.75 -17.26 6.73
N THR A 293 15.07 -18.55 6.69
CA THR A 293 14.41 -19.50 5.78
C THR A 293 12.93 -19.67 6.12
N PHE A 294 12.60 -19.86 7.40
CA PHE A 294 11.21 -19.92 7.84
C PHE A 294 10.46 -18.62 7.50
N TYR A 295 11.08 -17.46 7.77
CA TYR A 295 10.50 -16.16 7.45
C TYR A 295 10.18 -16.04 5.97
N ALA A 296 11.15 -16.31 5.09
CA ALA A 296 10.98 -16.14 3.65
C ALA A 296 9.90 -17.07 3.07
N LEU A 297 9.72 -18.28 3.62
CA LEU A 297 8.69 -19.21 3.18
C LEU A 297 7.31 -18.91 3.76
N ASN A 298 7.24 -18.39 4.99
CA ASN A 298 5.98 -18.05 5.64
C ASN A 298 5.44 -16.68 5.20
N PHE A 299 6.33 -15.76 4.84
CA PHE A 299 6.03 -14.39 4.44
C PHE A 299 6.59 -14.07 3.04
N PRO A 300 6.29 -14.88 2.00
CA PRO A 300 7.01 -14.84 0.73
C PRO A 300 6.86 -13.53 -0.03
N ARG A 301 5.73 -12.84 0.15
CA ARG A 301 5.42 -11.58 -0.55
C ARG A 301 5.93 -10.33 0.18
N MET A 302 6.45 -10.47 1.40
CA MET A 302 6.97 -9.31 2.14
C MET A 302 8.21 -8.77 1.43
N ARG A 303 8.26 -7.45 1.24
CA ARG A 303 9.33 -6.81 0.48
C ARG A 303 10.54 -6.50 1.36
N LEU A 304 11.70 -6.86 0.85
CA LEU A 304 13.01 -6.46 1.37
C LEU A 304 13.56 -5.35 0.47
N ALA A 305 13.85 -4.20 1.05
CA ALA A 305 14.45 -3.07 0.39
C ALA A 305 15.97 -3.14 0.47
N PHE A 306 16.61 -2.89 -0.67
CA PHE A 306 18.06 -2.83 -0.84
C PHE A 306 18.44 -1.47 -1.41
N LEU A 307 19.54 -0.91 -0.92
CA LEU A 307 20.14 0.26 -1.52
C LEU A 307 21.26 -0.20 -2.47
N MET A 308 20.99 -0.17 -3.76
CA MET A 308 22.00 -0.42 -4.78
C MET A 308 22.88 0.83 -4.91
N ARG A 309 24.20 0.63 -4.74
CA ARG A 309 25.21 1.70 -4.82
C ARG A 309 26.12 1.41 -6.01
N TRP A 310 25.98 2.16 -7.10
CA TRP A 310 26.90 2.07 -8.24
C TRP A 310 27.88 3.26 -8.18
N GLY A 311 29.08 3.03 -7.67
CA GLY A 311 30.04 4.10 -7.38
C GLY A 311 29.62 4.99 -6.20
N PHE A 312 30.14 6.22 -6.12
CA PHE A 312 29.86 7.18 -5.02
C PHE A 312 28.65 8.09 -5.26
N VAL A 313 28.03 8.04 -6.44
CA VAL A 313 27.06 9.05 -6.90
C VAL A 313 25.67 8.48 -7.21
N TRP A 314 25.54 7.17 -7.40
CA TRP A 314 24.29 6.54 -7.84
C TRP A 314 23.73 5.65 -6.73
N PHE A 315 22.62 6.09 -6.16
CA PHE A 315 21.88 5.40 -5.10
C PHE A 315 20.48 5.10 -5.60
N HIS A 316 20.14 3.81 -5.67
CA HIS A 316 18.83 3.38 -6.16
C HIS A 316 18.23 2.35 -5.21
N TRP A 317 16.97 2.54 -4.86
CA TRP A 317 16.25 1.61 -4.00
C TRP A 317 15.60 0.53 -4.86
N ILE A 318 15.81 -0.72 -4.45
CA ILE A 318 15.21 -1.89 -5.09
C ILE A 318 14.47 -2.67 -4.02
N ARG A 319 13.19 -2.96 -4.26
CA ARG A 319 12.35 -3.77 -3.39
C ARG A 319 12.16 -5.14 -4.02
N LEU A 320 12.55 -6.20 -3.32
CA LEU A 320 12.43 -7.57 -3.80
C LEU A 320 11.59 -8.40 -2.82
N PRO A 321 10.72 -9.29 -3.30
CA PRO A 321 9.95 -10.16 -2.42
C PRO A 321 10.88 -11.16 -1.70
N ALA A 322 10.58 -11.47 -0.44
CA ALA A 322 11.41 -12.31 0.42
C ALA A 322 11.70 -13.70 -0.19
N TRP A 323 10.73 -14.30 -0.92
CA TRP A 323 10.95 -15.58 -1.59
C TRP A 323 12.08 -15.53 -2.63
N PHE A 324 12.15 -14.43 -3.40
CA PHE A 324 13.13 -14.26 -4.47
C PHE A 324 14.53 -14.05 -3.87
N VAL A 325 14.61 -13.18 -2.86
CA VAL A 325 15.85 -12.94 -2.11
C VAL A 325 16.35 -14.24 -1.47
N PHE A 326 15.45 -15.07 -0.92
CA PHE A 326 15.82 -16.34 -0.32
C PHE A 326 16.39 -17.33 -1.34
N VAL A 327 15.77 -17.47 -2.52
CA VAL A 327 16.31 -18.33 -3.59
C VAL A 327 17.69 -17.85 -4.01
N LEU A 328 17.86 -16.54 -4.21
CA LEU A 328 19.17 -15.97 -4.55
C LEU A 328 20.21 -16.23 -3.45
N TRP A 329 19.84 -16.04 -2.18
CA TRP A 329 20.69 -16.33 -1.03
C TRP A 329 21.08 -17.82 -0.98
N LEU A 330 20.14 -18.73 -1.24
CA LEU A 330 20.41 -20.18 -1.25
C LEU A 330 21.42 -20.54 -2.35
N LEU A 331 21.29 -19.97 -3.55
CA LEU A 331 22.26 -20.13 -4.63
C LEU A 331 23.65 -19.64 -4.21
N PHE A 332 23.74 -18.46 -3.57
CA PHE A 332 24.99 -17.96 -3.04
C PHE A 332 25.58 -18.86 -1.94
N GLN A 333 24.78 -19.44 -1.05
CA GLN A 333 25.29 -20.38 -0.04
C GLN A 333 25.84 -21.67 -0.65
N ILE A 334 25.25 -22.17 -1.73
CA ILE A 334 25.76 -23.34 -2.46
C ILE A 334 27.14 -23.01 -3.05
N ILE A 335 27.27 -21.87 -3.73
CA ILE A 335 28.55 -21.41 -4.30
C ILE A 335 29.58 -21.22 -3.18
N ALA A 336 29.22 -20.50 -2.12
CA ALA A 336 30.10 -20.22 -0.99
C ALA A 336 30.49 -21.49 -0.21
N THR A 337 29.70 -22.57 -0.26
CA THR A 337 30.09 -23.88 0.28
C THR A 337 31.22 -24.52 -0.53
N LEU A 338 31.24 -24.32 -1.85
CA LEU A 338 32.36 -24.75 -2.69
C LEU A 338 33.62 -23.93 -2.37
N GLU A 339 33.48 -22.62 -2.15
CA GLU A 339 34.59 -21.75 -1.74
C GLU A 339 35.12 -22.11 -0.35
N GLN A 340 34.23 -22.40 0.61
CA GLN A 340 34.57 -22.90 1.94
C GLN A 340 35.40 -24.19 1.83
N ARG A 341 34.95 -25.15 1.02
CA ARG A 341 35.65 -26.42 0.80
C ARG A 341 37.02 -26.24 0.14
N ALA A 342 37.17 -25.22 -0.71
CA ALA A 342 38.44 -24.85 -1.32
C ALA A 342 39.37 -24.04 -0.39
N GLY A 343 38.92 -23.72 0.84
CA GLY A 343 39.69 -22.92 1.81
C GLY A 343 39.74 -21.43 1.51
N MET A 344 38.89 -20.93 0.60
CA MET A 344 38.84 -19.52 0.21
C MET A 344 37.93 -18.67 1.11
N SER A 345 37.05 -19.29 1.89
CA SER A 345 36.13 -18.62 2.81
C SER A 345 36.28 -19.16 4.24
N SER A 346 36.26 -18.24 5.22
CA SER A 346 36.24 -18.55 6.65
C SER A 346 34.82 -18.64 7.24
N VAL A 347 33.79 -18.40 6.42
CA VAL A 347 32.38 -18.47 6.82
C VAL A 347 31.85 -19.86 6.52
N SER A 348 31.15 -20.48 7.48
CA SER A 348 30.54 -21.77 7.22
C SER A 348 29.20 -21.66 6.48
N SER A 349 29.27 -21.64 5.16
CA SER A 349 28.09 -21.76 4.30
C SER A 349 27.41 -23.12 4.41
N ALA A 350 28.16 -24.19 4.69
CA ALA A 350 27.55 -25.49 5.00
C ALA A 350 26.64 -25.45 6.23
N ALA A 351 27.03 -24.73 7.29
CA ALA A 351 26.19 -24.53 8.46
C ALA A 351 24.91 -23.74 8.11
N HIS A 352 25.01 -22.73 7.25
CA HIS A 352 23.84 -21.99 6.77
C HIS A 352 22.88 -22.88 5.98
N LEU A 353 23.38 -23.76 5.11
CA LEU A 353 22.56 -24.72 4.35
C LEU A 353 21.88 -25.73 5.27
N GLY A 354 22.60 -26.25 6.28
CA GLY A 354 22.03 -27.14 7.30
C GLY A 354 20.92 -26.46 8.11
N GLY A 355 21.14 -25.21 8.52
CA GLY A 355 20.13 -24.40 9.19
C GLY A 355 18.91 -24.12 8.31
N ALA A 356 19.13 -23.80 7.03
CA ALA A 356 18.06 -23.58 6.06
C ALA A 356 17.21 -24.84 5.84
N ALA A 357 17.81 -26.02 5.80
CA ALA A 357 17.09 -27.29 5.71
C ALA A 357 16.11 -27.48 6.88
N VAL A 358 16.54 -27.15 8.11
CA VAL A 358 15.66 -27.17 9.28
C VAL A 358 14.56 -26.11 9.17
N GLY A 359 14.87 -24.91 8.68
CA GLY A 359 13.88 -23.87 8.43
C GLY A 359 12.78 -24.31 7.45
N ILE A 360 13.13 -25.00 6.36
CA ILE A 360 12.18 -25.59 5.41
C ILE A 360 11.30 -26.64 6.11
N LEU A 361 11.90 -27.56 6.87
CA LEU A 361 11.17 -28.60 7.59
C LEU A 361 10.20 -28.00 8.61
N ALA A 362 10.65 -27.03 9.40
CA ALA A 362 9.82 -26.33 10.37
C ALA A 362 8.65 -25.60 9.70
N TRP A 363 8.88 -24.97 8.55
CA TRP A 363 7.81 -24.34 7.77
C TRP A 363 6.78 -25.37 7.27
N LEU A 364 7.23 -26.51 6.74
CA LEU A 364 6.32 -27.58 6.31
C LEU A 364 5.44 -28.09 7.45
N VAL A 365 6.00 -28.19 8.66
CA VAL A 365 5.32 -28.70 9.86
C VAL A 365 4.37 -27.66 10.48
N TRP A 366 4.74 -26.38 10.52
CA TRP A 366 4.00 -25.35 11.27
C TRP A 366 3.31 -24.28 10.42
N ARG A 367 3.40 -24.33 9.09
CA ARG A 367 2.64 -23.41 8.22
C ARG A 367 1.13 -23.54 8.48
N LYS A 368 0.42 -22.42 8.47
CA LYS A 368 -1.04 -22.45 8.45
C LYS A 368 -1.49 -23.04 7.12
N THR A 369 -2.27 -24.11 7.15
CA THR A 369 -2.97 -24.57 5.95
C THR A 369 -4.18 -23.67 5.72
N ASN A 370 -4.47 -23.31 4.46
CA ASN A 370 -5.56 -22.41 4.06
C ASN A 370 -6.99 -22.89 4.45
N ASN A 371 -7.12 -23.89 5.32
CA ASN A 371 -8.40 -24.44 5.75
C ASN A 371 -9.02 -23.71 6.96
N GLU A 372 -8.28 -22.80 7.61
CA GLU A 372 -8.78 -22.04 8.78
C GLU A 372 -9.28 -20.62 8.44
N SER A 373 -9.25 -20.21 7.17
CA SER A 373 -9.72 -18.88 6.72
C SER A 373 -11.10 -18.89 6.06
N ARG A 374 -11.86 -19.99 6.13
CA ARG A 374 -13.31 -19.95 5.85
C ARG A 374 -14.01 -19.43 7.10
N VAL A 375 -14.14 -18.11 7.17
CA VAL A 375 -15.09 -17.42 8.04
C VAL A 375 -16.48 -18.04 7.82
N PRO A 376 -17.23 -18.46 8.86
CA PRO A 376 -18.63 -18.80 8.69
C PRO A 376 -19.40 -17.51 8.36
N GLU A 377 -20.18 -17.58 7.27
CA GLU A 377 -21.07 -16.51 6.77
C GLU A 377 -21.95 -15.85 7.83
#